data_AF-H2Y8C7-F1
#
_entry.id   AF-H2Y8C7-F1
#
_cell.length_a   1.000
_cell.length_b   1.000
_cell.length_c   1.000
_cell.angle_alpha   90.00
_cell.angle_beta   90.00
_cell.angle_gamma   90.00
#
_symmetry.space_group_name_H-M   'P 1'
#
loop_
_entity.id
_entity.type
_entity.pdbx_description
1 polymer ?
#
loop_
_entity_poly.entity_id
_entity_poly.type
_entity_poly.pdbx_seq_one_letter_code
_entity_poly.pdbx_strand_id
1 'polypeptide(L)' 'FTEHYAWRNERYGSIFIQTLCSVLNKYGHTLDLHKLLTRVNGMVAYNFESWSKSENMNHKKKIPTFTSRLTRDLYF' A
#
# COMPACT_ATOMS: atom_id res chain seq x y z
N PHE A 1 7.87 2.53 18.77
CA PHE A 1 7.58 2.41 17.32
C PHE A 1 7.86 0.96 16.95
N THR A 2 6.85 0.20 16.55
CA THR A 2 7.08 -1.19 16.11
C THR A 2 7.73 -1.16 14.73
N GLU A 3 8.92 -1.72 14.62
CA GLU A 3 9.58 -1.88 13.32
C GLU A 3 8.83 -2.93 12.49
N HIS A 4 8.40 -2.55 11.30
CA HIS A 4 7.74 -3.44 10.34
C HIS A 4 8.50 -3.39 9.01
N TYR A 5 8.72 -4.55 8.40
CA TYR A 5 9.42 -4.64 7.13
C TYR A 5 8.61 -4.05 5.96
N ALA A 6 9.29 -3.31 5.09
CA ALA A 6 8.72 -2.85 3.84
C ALA A 6 8.99 -3.87 2.71
N TRP A 7 7.97 -4.67 2.36
CA TRP A 7 8.08 -5.66 1.29
C TRP A 7 8.23 -5.05 -0.11
N ARG A 8 9.22 -5.57 -0.85
CA ARG A 8 9.52 -5.26 -2.25
C ARG A 8 9.69 -6.57 -3.02
N ASN A 9 9.11 -6.65 -4.21
CA ASN A 9 9.45 -7.66 -5.19
C ASN A 9 10.67 -7.18 -5.99
N GLU A 10 11.68 -8.04 -6.19
CA GLU A 10 12.91 -7.68 -6.89
C GLU A 10 12.65 -7.19 -8.32
N ARG A 11 11.72 -7.85 -9.02
CA ARG A 11 11.37 -7.59 -10.41
C ARG A 11 10.32 -6.49 -10.58
N TYR A 12 9.28 -6.49 -9.76
CA TYR A 12 8.11 -5.60 -9.91
C TYR A 12 8.12 -4.38 -8.99
N GLY A 13 9.06 -4.32 -8.04
CA GLY A 13 9.23 -3.19 -7.12
C GLY A 13 8.39 -3.28 -5.85
N SER A 14 8.22 -2.15 -5.17
CA SER A 14 7.51 -2.07 -3.88
C SER A 14 6.03 -2.39 -4.03
N ILE A 15 5.50 -3.28 -3.18
CA ILE A 15 4.07 -3.63 -3.17
C ILE A 15 3.19 -2.41 -2.90
N PHE A 16 3.67 -1.49 -2.05
CA PHE A 16 2.96 -0.25 -1.76
C PHE A 16 2.89 0.64 -3.01
N ILE A 17 4.01 0.86 -3.69
CA ILE A 17 4.06 1.72 -4.88
C ILE A 17 3.27 1.12 -6.04
N GLN A 18 3.39 -0.18 -6.29
CA GLN A 18 2.60 -0.87 -7.31
C GLN A 18 1.10 -0.68 -7.07
N THR A 19 0.64 -0.91 -5.84
CA THR A 19 -0.77 -0.74 -5.46
C THR A 19 -1.21 0.72 -5.57
N LEU A 20 -0.38 1.66 -5.10
CA LEU A 20 -0.65 3.09 -5.19
C LEU A 20 -0.84 3.54 -6.64
N CYS A 21 0.08 3.18 -7.54
CA CYS A 21 -0.02 3.49 -8.96
C CYS A 21 -1.28 2.89 -9.59
N SER A 22 -1.62 1.63 -9.25
CA SER A 22 -2.85 0.99 -9.74
C SER A 22 -4.12 1.73 -9.28
N VAL A 23 -4.19 2.12 -8.01
CA VAL A 23 -5.34 2.88 -7.46
C VAL A 23 -5.43 4.27 -8.05
N LEU A 24 -4.31 4.98 -8.19
CA LEU A 24 -4.27 6.31 -8.82
C LEU A 24 -4.70 6.27 -10.28
N ASN A 25 -4.17 5.33 -11.07
CA ASN A 25 -4.55 5.19 -12.48
C ASN A 25 -6.04 4.90 -12.65
N LYS A 26 -6.64 4.15 -11.71
CA LYS A 26 -8.05 3.76 -11.80
C LYS A 26 -9.02 4.80 -11.23
N TYR A 27 -8.62 5.52 -10.18
CA TYR A 27 -9.56 6.34 -9.39
C TYR A 27 -9.08 7.78 -9.12
N GLY A 28 -7.88 8.16 -9.56
CA GLY A 28 -7.22 9.41 -9.20
C GLY A 28 -8.04 10.67 -9.48
N HIS A 29 -8.85 10.66 -10.54
CA HIS A 29 -9.70 11.79 -10.95
C HIS A 29 -11.14 11.71 -10.40
N THR A 30 -11.45 10.72 -9.55
CA THR A 30 -12.82 10.48 -9.06
C THR A 30 -12.94 10.46 -7.54
N LEU A 31 -11.82 10.39 -6.82
CA LEU A 31 -11.81 10.26 -5.37
C LEU A 31 -10.76 11.17 -4.75
N ASP A 32 -11.02 11.58 -3.52
CA ASP A 32 -10.04 12.29 -2.73
C ASP A 32 -8.88 11.37 -2.29
N LEU A 33 -7.76 12.00 -1.95
CA LEU A 33 -6.53 11.34 -1.51
C LEU A 33 -6.73 10.35 -0.34
N HIS A 34 -7.58 10.67 0.64
CA HIS A 34 -7.78 9.78 1.79
C HIS A 34 -8.52 8.51 1.37
N LYS A 35 -9.54 8.61 0.50
CA LYS A 35 -10.21 7.44 -0.07
C LYS A 35 -9.26 6.60 -0.93
N LEU A 36 -8.40 7.24 -1.72
CA LEU A 36 -7.37 6.54 -2.51
C LEU A 36 -6.42 5.75 -1.59
N LEU A 37 -5.85 6.40 -0.58
CA LEU A 37 -4.92 5.75 0.37
C LEU A 37 -5.61 4.67 1.21
N THR A 38 -6.89 4.83 1.55
CA THR A 38 -7.68 3.80 2.23
C THR A 38 -7.84 2.55 1.35
N ARG A 39 -8.05 2.72 0.05
CA ARG A 39 -8.11 1.59 -0.89
C ARG A 39 -6.77 0.92 -1.08
N VAL A 40 -5.69 1.69 -1.14
CA VAL A 40 -4.33 1.13 -1.14
C VAL A 40 -4.11 0.28 0.10
N ASN A 41 -4.51 0.74 1.29
CA ASN A 41 -4.42 -0.04 2.52
C ASN A 41 -5.19 -1.37 2.41
N GLY A 42 -6.44 -1.32 1.96
CA GLY A 42 -7.26 -2.53 1.78
C GLY A 42 -6.63 -3.51 0.78
N MET A 43 -6.21 -3.03 -0.39
CA MET A 43 -5.60 -3.88 -1.41
C MET A 43 -4.31 -4.53 -0.94
N VAL A 44 -3.42 -3.80 -0.25
CA VAL A 44 -2.20 -4.39 0.32
C VAL A 44 -2.54 -5.39 1.42
N ALA A 45 -3.47 -5.07 2.33
CA ALA A 45 -3.81 -5.96 3.44
C ALA A 45 -4.40 -7.29 2.97
N TYR A 46 -5.33 -7.26 2.03
CA TYR A 46 -6.06 -8.45 1.60
C TYR A 46 -5.35 -9.22 0.48
N ASN A 47 -4.68 -8.53 -0.45
CA ASN A 47 -4.16 -9.18 -1.66
C ASN A 47 -2.65 -9.46 -1.64
N PHE A 48 -1.92 -8.94 -0.65
CA PHE A 48 -0.49 -9.22 -0.52
C PHE A 48 -0.20 -10.20 0.61
N GLU A 49 0.64 -11.18 0.31
CA GLU A 49 1.30 -12.05 1.25
C GLU A 49 2.72 -12.32 0.74
N SER A 50 3.70 -12.29 1.64
CA SER A 50 5.07 -12.53 1.23
C SER A 50 5.34 -13.99 0.92
N TRP A 51 6.16 -14.20 -0.10
CA TRP A 51 6.74 -15.50 -0.39
C TRP A 51 8.25 -15.41 -0.26
N SER A 52 8.83 -16.30 0.55
CA SER A 52 10.28 -16.36 0.78
C SER A 52 10.71 -17.79 1.04
N LYS A 53 11.93 -18.13 0.62
CA LYS A 53 12.58 -19.40 1.00
C LYS A 53 12.91 -19.44 2.50
N SER A 54 13.02 -18.28 3.14
CA SER A 54 13.28 -18.19 4.57
C SER A 54 11.95 -18.23 5.33
N GLU A 55 11.77 -19.25 6.17
CA GLU A 55 10.52 -19.50 6.90
C GLU A 55 10.08 -18.30 7.75
N ASN A 56 11.04 -17.56 8.32
CA ASN A 56 10.78 -16.38 9.13
C ASN A 56 10.23 -15.19 8.31
N MET A 57 10.34 -15.21 6.98
CA MET A 57 9.91 -14.17 6.05
C MET A 57 8.82 -14.66 5.09
N ASN A 58 8.42 -15.93 5.19
CA ASN A 58 7.34 -16.49 4.39
C ASN A 58 5.98 -16.18 5.05
N HIS A 59 4.92 -16.08 4.25
CA HIS A 59 3.54 -15.84 4.68
C HIS A 59 3.33 -14.60 5.56
N LYS A 60 4.11 -13.53 5.37
CA LYS A 60 3.96 -12.27 6.11
C LYS A 60 2.99 -11.34 5.40
N LYS A 61 2.17 -10.67 6.21
CA LYS A 61 1.20 -9.65 5.76
C LYS A 61 1.76 -8.25 6.01
N LYS A 62 1.17 -7.26 5.35
CA LYS A 62 1.52 -5.85 5.51
C LYS A 62 0.27 -4.98 5.49
N ILE A 63 0.29 -3.92 6.29
CA ILE A 63 -0.64 -2.79 6.18
C ILE A 63 0.19 -1.51 5.99
N PRO A 64 -0.04 -0.73 4.93
CA PRO A 64 0.58 0.59 4.80
C PRO A 64 -0.02 1.56 5.83
N THR A 65 0.72 2.63 6.12
CA THR A 65 0.26 3.69 7.02
C THR A 65 0.53 5.03 6.36
N PHE A 66 -0.41 5.95 6.51
CA PHE A 66 -0.27 7.34 6.09
C PHE A 66 -0.73 8.25 7.22
N THR A 67 -0.09 9.40 7.34
CA THR A 67 -0.44 10.43 8.33
C THR A 67 -0.82 11.69 7.56
N SER A 68 -1.97 12.26 7.90
CA SER A 68 -2.47 13.47 7.24
C SER A 68 -2.50 14.64 8.22
N ARG A 69 -2.12 15.80 7.72
CA ARG A 69 -2.32 17.12 8.34
C ARG A 69 -3.14 18.04 7.44
N LEU A 70 -3.76 17.47 6.39
CA LEU A 70 -4.64 18.22 5.51
C LEU A 70 -5.88 18.67 6.29
N THR A 71 -6.30 19.90 6.06
CA THR A 71 -7.51 20.50 6.67
C THR A 71 -8.69 20.55 5.71
N ARG A 72 -8.50 20.05 4.49
CA ARG A 72 -9.49 19.98 3.41
C ARG A 72 -9.24 18.72 2.57
N ASP A 73 -10.27 18.31 1.85
CA ASP A 73 -10.16 17.22 0.89
C ASP A 73 -9.23 17.62 -0.27
N LEU A 74 -8.42 16.67 -0.72
CA LEU A 74 -7.49 16.83 -1.83
C LEU A 74 -7.94 15.95 -2.99
N TYR A 75 -8.24 16.58 -4.13
CA TYR A 75 -8.54 15.95 -5.41
C TYR A 75 -7.48 16.34 -6.43
N PHE A 76 -7.26 15.50 -7.45
CA PHE A 76 -6.30 15.72 -8.54
C PHE A 76 -6.99 16.17 -9.83
#